data_AF-A0A968MIF8-F1
#
_entry.id   AF-A0A968MIF8-F1
#
_cell.length_a   1.000
_cell.length_b   1.000
_cell.length_c   1.000
_cell.angle_alpha   90.00
_cell.angle_beta   90.00
_cell.angle_gamma   90.00
#
_symmetry.space_group_name_H-M   'P 1'
#
loop_
_entity.id
_entity.type
_entity.pdbx_description
1 polymer ?
#
loop_
_entity_poly.entity_id
_entity_poly.type
_entity_poly.pdbx_seq_one_letter_code
_entity_poly.pdbx_strand_id
1 'polypeptide(L)'
;MIEYIDETNIPFSEVGSDIPNTAQLKFIFLNEDERNFPMKNLTQQNYIFYSNIFNNFTDKELDELKTRWVLQKEFKCLQVKVQLYRKPE
;
A
#
# COMPACT_ATOMS: atom_id res chain seq x y z
N MET A 1 -7.22 -3.23 -5.20
CA MET A 1 -5.77 -2.94 -5.12
C MET A 1 -4.95 -4.20 -5.21
N ILE A 2 -5.21 -5.23 -4.40
CA ILE A 2 -4.51 -6.53 -4.49
C ILE A 2 -4.59 -7.13 -5.89
N GLU A 3 -5.79 -7.21 -6.48
CA GLU A 3 -5.96 -7.66 -7.87
C GLU A 3 -5.07 -6.88 -8.86
N TYR A 4 -5.02 -5.55 -8.74
CA TYR A 4 -4.16 -4.71 -9.59
C TYR A 4 -2.66 -5.02 -9.39
N ILE A 5 -2.22 -5.28 -8.15
CA ILE A 5 -0.83 -5.67 -7.84
C ILE A 5 -0.51 -7.03 -8.47
N ASP A 6 -1.43 -7.99 -8.40
CA ASP A 6 -1.29 -9.31 -9.01
C ASP A 6 -1.24 -9.23 -10.54
N GLU A 7 -2.16 -8.50 -11.16
CA GLU A 7 -2.21 -8.29 -12.62
C GLU A 7 -0.95 -7.60 -13.17
N THR A 8 -0.32 -6.75 -12.38
CA THR A 8 0.91 -6.03 -12.74
C THR A 8 2.19 -6.76 -12.34
N ASN A 9 2.08 -7.95 -11.74
CA ASN A 9 3.21 -8.75 -11.26
C ASN A 9 4.14 -8.00 -10.29
N ILE A 10 3.60 -7.08 -9.49
CA ILE A 10 4.37 -6.37 -8.47
C ILE A 10 4.54 -7.29 -7.25
N PRO A 11 5.77 -7.63 -6.82
CA PRO A 11 5.96 -8.48 -5.65
C PRO A 11 5.44 -7.81 -4.38
N PHE A 12 4.68 -8.54 -3.56
CA PHE A 12 4.17 -8.03 -2.28
C PHE A 12 5.30 -7.56 -1.34
N SER A 13 6.46 -8.21 -1.40
CA SER A 13 7.65 -7.84 -0.63
C SER A 13 8.20 -6.45 -0.98
N GLU A 14 7.85 -5.91 -2.15
CA GLU A 14 8.27 -4.57 -2.58
C GLU A 14 7.25 -3.47 -2.23
N VAL A 15 6.07 -3.85 -1.73
CA VAL A 15 4.95 -2.95 -1.44
C VAL A 15 4.83 -2.76 0.07
N GLY A 16 5.32 -1.64 0.58
CA GLY A 16 5.18 -1.28 1.99
C GLY A 16 3.78 -0.81 2.32
N SER A 17 3.19 -1.28 3.41
CA SER A 17 1.87 -0.86 3.87
C SER A 17 1.82 -0.77 5.40
N ASP A 18 0.68 -0.32 5.93
CA ASP A 18 0.38 -0.31 7.37
C ASP A 18 -0.77 -1.28 7.71
N ILE A 19 -1.06 -1.44 9.00
CA ILE A 19 -2.19 -2.24 9.52
C ILE A 19 -3.51 -1.76 8.86
N PRO A 20 -4.39 -2.67 8.39
CA PRO A 20 -4.38 -4.13 8.61
C PRO A 20 -3.54 -4.94 7.61
N ASN A 21 -3.00 -4.32 6.57
CA ASN A 21 -2.38 -5.02 5.44
C ASN A 21 -1.09 -5.78 5.78
N THR A 22 -0.51 -5.56 6.96
CA THR A 22 0.64 -6.32 7.46
C THR A 22 0.26 -7.69 8.04
N ALA A 23 -1.02 -7.92 8.33
CA ALA A 23 -1.54 -9.25 8.63
C ALA A 23 -1.61 -10.10 7.36
N GLN A 24 -1.56 -11.43 7.53
CA GLN A 24 -1.76 -12.36 6.41
C GLN A 24 -3.14 -12.17 5.81
N LEU A 25 -3.21 -12.16 4.47
CA LEU A 25 -4.43 -11.93 3.71
C LEU A 25 -5.53 -12.93 4.08
N LYS A 26 -5.18 -14.16 4.46
CA LYS A 26 -6.11 -15.19 4.93
C LYS A 26 -7.00 -14.73 6.07
N PHE A 27 -6.50 -13.87 6.96
CA PHE A 27 -7.29 -13.36 8.09
C PHE A 27 -8.21 -12.20 7.70
N ILE A 28 -7.88 -11.49 6.62
CA ILE A 28 -8.63 -10.31 6.15
C ILE A 28 -9.72 -10.76 5.17
N PHE A 29 -9.36 -11.63 4.22
CA PHE A 29 -10.21 -12.11 3.14
C PHE A 29 -10.90 -13.44 3.45
N LEU A 30 -10.56 -14.08 4.58
CA LEU A 30 -11.10 -15.39 4.98
C LEU A 30 -10.89 -16.46 3.88
N ASN A 31 -9.69 -16.48 3.29
CA ASN A 31 -9.27 -17.42 2.25
C ASN A 31 -7.93 -18.10 2.61
N GLU A 32 -7.30 -18.85 1.71
CA GLU A 32 -6.02 -19.54 1.96
C GLU A 32 -4.77 -18.69 1.62
N ASP A 33 -4.93 -17.41 1.30
CA ASP A 33 -3.83 -16.56 0.85
C ASP A 33 -2.94 -16.13 2.03
N GLU A 34 -1.75 -16.74 2.15
CA GLU A 34 -0.84 -16.45 3.26
C GLU A 34 0.05 -15.22 3.04
N ARG A 35 -0.07 -14.53 1.89
CA ARG A 35 0.73 -13.33 1.61
C ARG A 35 0.40 -12.23 2.60
N ASN A 36 1.34 -11.33 2.81
CA ASN A 36 1.15 -10.09 3.54
C ASN A 36 2.03 -8.99 2.96
N PHE A 37 1.71 -7.74 3.28
CA PHE A 37 2.58 -6.62 2.96
C PHE A 37 3.59 -6.40 4.09
N PRO A 38 4.86 -6.12 3.81
CA PRO A 38 5.78 -5.65 4.84
C PRO A 38 5.33 -4.30 5.40
N MET A 39 5.77 -4.00 6.63
CA MET A 39 5.58 -2.69 7.23
C MET A 39 6.21 -1.61 6.33
N LYS A 40 5.51 -0.48 6.15
CA LYS A 40 5.96 0.63 5.31
C LYS A 40 7.36 1.11 5.71
N ASN A 41 8.21 1.30 4.71
CA ASN A 41 9.44 2.07 4.82
C ASN A 41 9.70 2.80 3.50
N LEU A 42 9.55 4.13 3.52
CA LEU A 42 9.65 4.95 2.32
C LEU A 42 11.08 4.97 1.72
N THR A 43 12.09 4.54 2.49
CA THR A 43 13.47 4.47 1.98
C THR A 43 13.80 3.17 1.26
N GLN A 44 13.19 2.05 1.66
CA GLN A 44 13.56 0.71 1.18
C GLN A 44 12.59 0.17 0.13
N GLN A 45 11.30 0.46 0.25
CA GLN A 45 10.29 -0.13 -0.63
C GLN A 45 10.17 0.65 -1.95
N ASN A 46 9.90 -0.08 -3.03
CA ASN A 46 9.66 0.48 -4.36
C ASN A 46 8.23 1.01 -4.50
N TYR A 47 7.31 0.47 -3.70
CA TYR A 47 5.91 0.86 -3.70
C TYR A 47 5.39 1.07 -2.28
N ILE A 48 4.43 1.99 -2.14
CA ILE A 48 3.71 2.21 -0.89
C ILE A 48 2.22 2.08 -1.14
N PHE A 49 1.58 1.12 -0.46
CA PHE A 49 0.14 0.97 -0.43
C PHE A 49 -0.42 1.70 0.78
N TYR A 50 -1.17 2.77 0.52
CA TYR A 50 -1.76 3.67 1.50
C TYR A 50 -3.29 3.67 1.42
N SER A 51 -3.95 3.91 2.55
CA SER A 51 -5.35 4.31 2.63
C SER A 51 -5.53 5.43 3.63
N ASN A 52 -6.50 6.32 3.40
CA ASN A 52 -6.77 7.43 4.32
C ASN A 52 -7.36 7.01 5.68
N ILE A 53 -7.63 5.73 5.87
CA ILE A 53 -8.02 5.15 7.17
C ILE A 53 -6.86 4.45 7.89
N PHE A 54 -5.65 4.43 7.32
CA PHE A 54 -4.45 3.89 7.97
C PHE A 54 -3.87 4.92 8.92
N ASN A 55 -3.84 4.59 10.20
CA ASN A 55 -3.56 5.55 11.26
C ASN A 55 -2.07 5.78 11.53
N ASN A 56 -1.16 4.91 11.09
CA ASN A 56 0.26 5.07 11.41
C ASN A 56 1.08 5.73 10.30
N PHE A 57 0.46 6.45 9.36
CA PHE A 57 1.18 7.36 8.46
C PHE A 57 1.29 8.73 9.11
N THR A 58 2.52 9.16 9.34
CA THR A 58 2.81 10.51 9.85
C THR A 58 2.52 11.56 8.78
N ASP A 59 2.24 12.80 9.21
CA ASP A 59 2.01 13.91 8.27
C ASP A 59 3.17 14.12 7.30
N LYS A 60 4.42 13.91 7.77
CA LYS A 60 5.62 14.00 6.94
C LYS A 60 5.66 12.91 5.87
N GLU A 61 5.32 11.67 6.21
CA GLU A 61 5.25 10.58 5.22
C GLU A 61 4.12 10.84 4.21
N LEU A 62 2.98 11.35 4.66
CA LEU A 62 1.88 11.71 3.77
C LEU A 62 2.24 12.86 2.83
N ASP A 63 2.94 13.86 3.33
CA ASP A 63 3.46 14.96 2.51
C ASP A 63 4.48 14.44 1.49
N GLU A 64 5.41 13.58 1.90
CA GLU A 64 6.38 12.95 1.00
C GLU A 64 5.69 12.14 -0.11
N LEU A 65 4.71 11.30 0.23
CA LEU A 65 3.94 10.53 -0.76
C LEU A 65 3.22 11.44 -1.76
N LYS A 66 2.63 12.54 -1.29
CA LYS A 66 1.88 13.47 -2.14
C LYS A 66 2.77 14.31 -3.05
N THR A 67 3.98 14.64 -2.61
CA THR A 67 4.85 15.63 -3.29
C THR A 67 6.00 15.01 -4.05
N ARG A 68 6.48 13.81 -3.65
CA ARG A 68 7.69 13.19 -4.20
C ARG A 68 7.46 11.84 -4.86
N TRP A 69 6.39 11.14 -4.52
CA TRP A 69 6.10 9.83 -5.09
C TRP A 69 5.13 9.92 -6.27
N VAL A 70 5.20 8.93 -7.16
CA VAL A 70 4.31 8.83 -8.32
C VAL A 70 3.06 8.05 -7.92
N LEU A 71 1.89 8.65 -8.04
CA LEU A 71 0.62 7.94 -7.83
C LEU A 71 0.38 6.97 -9.00
N GLN A 72 0.61 5.68 -8.77
CA GLN A 72 0.49 4.62 -9.78
C GLN A 72 -0.97 4.20 -9.98
N LYS A 73 -1.74 4.07 -8.89
CA LYS A 73 -3.14 3.64 -8.93
C LYS A 73 -3.91 4.22 -7.75
N GLU A 74 -5.15 4.62 -7.99
CA GLU A 74 -6.11 4.99 -6.95
C GLU A 74 -7.44 4.24 -7.16
N PHE A 75 -8.03 3.78 -6.06
CA PHE A 75 -9.46 3.47 -6.01
C PHE A 75 -10.08 4.32 -4.90
N LYS A 76 -11.23 4.94 -5.19
CA LYS A 76 -11.92 5.82 -4.25
C LYS A 76 -13.42 5.53 -4.26
N CYS A 77 -14.00 5.45 -3.07
CA CYS A 77 -15.44 5.37 -2.86
C CYS A 77 -15.82 6.32 -1.73
N LEU A 78 -16.63 7.34 -2.06
CA LEU A 78 -17.00 8.42 -1.14
C LEU A 78 -15.75 9.04 -0.48
N GLN A 79 -15.64 8.94 0.85
CA GLN A 79 -14.55 9.49 1.63
C GLN A 79 -13.36 8.54 1.77
N VAL A 80 -13.49 7.27 1.38
CA VAL A 80 -12.42 6.27 1.52
C VAL A 80 -11.67 6.15 0.21
N LYS A 81 -10.34 6.18 0.28
CA LYS A 81 -9.45 5.94 -0.85
C LYS A 81 -8.34 4.98 -0.48
N VAL A 82 -7.91 4.23 -1.47
CA VAL A 82 -6.70 3.39 -1.45
C VAL A 82 -5.82 3.81 -2.61
N GLN A 83 -4.54 4.00 -2.35
CA GLN A 83 -3.57 4.54 -3.29
C GLN A 83 -2.33 3.65 -3.27
N LEU A 84 -1.82 3.34 -4.46
CA LEU A 84 -0.51 2.72 -4.64
C LEU A 84 0.41 3.79 -5.22
N TYR A 85 1.46 4.10 -4.48
CA TYR A 85 2.52 5.00 -4.89
C TYR A 85 3.72 4.18 -5.38
N ARG A 86 4.39 4.65 -6.41
CA ARG A 86 5.67 4.15 -6.90
C ARG A 86 6.77 5.15 -6.55
N LYS A 87 7.93 4.65 -6.12
CA LYS A 87 9.11 5.46 -5.85
C LYS A 87 9.53 6.20 -7.12
N PRO A 88 9.89 7.50 -7.05
CA PRO A 88 10.40 8.22 -8.21
C PRO A 88 11.73 7.62 -8.69
N GLU A 89 12.01 7.75 -9.98
CA GLU A 89 13.29 7.37 -10.60
C GLU A 89 14.43 8.32 -10.21
#